data_AF-A0A640L8M8-F1
#
_entry.id   AF-A0A640L8M8-F1
#
_cell.length_a   1.000
_cell.length_b   1.000
_cell.length_c   1.000
_cell.angle_alpha   90.00
_cell.angle_beta   90.00
_cell.angle_gamma   90.00
#
_symmetry.space_group_name_H-M   'P 1'
#
loop_
_entity.id
_entity.type
_entity.pdbx_description
1 polymer ?
#
loop_
_entity_poly.entity_id
_entity_poly.type
_entity_poly.pdbx_seq_one_letter_code
_entity_poly.pdbx_strand_id
1 'polypeptide(L)'
;MIEKYTNEVILDVRRGDKEDLHNTIEEIKAYAKMYEHDKVTLINLKKSHSSVLDEERYIVLLQIERDKENLGRKYEYEEEKIVGFFEDEEE
;
A
#
# COMPACT_ATOMS: atom_id res chain seq x y z
N MET A 1 -1.47 -16.46 15.20
CA MET A 1 -2.15 -17.11 14.05
C MET A 1 -2.00 -16.16 12.87
N ILE A 2 -1.35 -16.59 11.79
CA ILE A 2 -1.13 -15.73 10.62
C ILE A 2 -2.28 -15.88 9.63
N GLU A 3 -2.89 -14.75 9.27
CA GLU A 3 -3.80 -14.64 8.13
C GLU A 3 -3.13 -13.96 6.95
N LYS A 4 -3.54 -14.34 5.74
CA LYS A 4 -3.04 -13.75 4.50
C LYS A 4 -4.20 -13.26 3.65
N TYR A 5 -4.07 -12.03 3.18
CA TYR A 5 -5.03 -11.36 2.30
C TYR A 5 -4.34 -10.93 1.02
N THR A 6 -5.09 -10.75 -0.06
CA THR A 6 -4.55 -10.27 -1.33
C THR A 6 -5.37 -9.09 -1.80
N ASN A 7 -4.69 -7.99 -2.10
CA ASN A 7 -5.29 -6.76 -2.61
C ASN A 7 -4.75 -6.48 -4.01
N GLU A 8 -5.65 -6.21 -4.95
CA GLU A 8 -5.33 -5.75 -6.30
C GLU A 8 -5.64 -4.26 -6.41
N VAL A 9 -4.68 -3.48 -6.91
CA VAL A 9 -4.82 -2.03 -7.14
C VAL A 9 -4.46 -1.74 -8.59
N ILE A 10 -5.32 -0.97 -9.26
CA ILE A 10 -5.10 -0.51 -10.63
C ILE A 10 -4.63 0.94 -10.57
N LEU A 11 -3.45 1.19 -11.13
CA LEU A 11 -2.82 2.50 -11.22
C LEU A 11 -2.75 2.94 -12.68
N ASP A 12 -3.21 4.14 -12.97
CA ASP A 12 -2.99 4.80 -14.26
C ASP A 12 -1.95 5.92 -14.05
N VAL A 13 -0.75 5.75 -14.63
CA VAL A 13 0.40 6.65 -14.43
C VAL A 13 0.73 7.34 -15.75
N ARG A 14 0.89 8.66 -15.76
CA ARG A 14 1.37 9.38 -16.95
C ARG A 14 2.83 9.02 -17.23
N ARG A 15 3.17 8.83 -18.50
CA ARG A 15 4.53 8.46 -18.93
C ARG A 15 5.52 9.55 -18.51
N GLY A 16 6.45 9.25 -17.61
CA GLY A 16 7.44 10.25 -17.17
C GLY A 16 8.41 9.77 -16.11
N ASP A 17 7.92 9.26 -14.99
CA ASP A 17 8.77 9.10 -13.80
C ASP A 17 8.71 7.72 -13.15
N LYS A 18 9.82 6.98 -13.22
CA LYS A 18 9.97 5.69 -12.54
C LYS A 18 10.12 5.84 -11.02
N GLU A 19 10.68 6.97 -10.58
CA GLU A 19 10.81 7.30 -9.17
C GLU A 19 9.44 7.52 -8.54
N ASP A 20 8.55 8.23 -9.25
CA ASP A 20 7.16 8.43 -8.82
C ASP A 20 6.40 7.10 -8.69
N LEU A 21 6.58 6.15 -9.62
CA LEU A 21 5.95 4.83 -9.52
C LEU A 21 6.41 4.07 -8.27
N HIS A 22 7.71 4.13 -7.94
CA HIS A 22 8.22 3.47 -6.75
C HIS A 22 7.63 4.08 -5.47
N ASN A 23 7.65 5.41 -5.35
CA ASN A 23 7.08 6.13 -4.21
C ASN A 23 5.58 5.83 -4.06
N THR A 24 4.85 5.86 -5.18
CA THR A 24 3.42 5.52 -5.21
C THR A 24 3.17 4.09 -4.71
N ILE A 25 4.00 3.12 -5.09
CA ILE A 25 3.86 1.73 -4.61
C ILE A 25 4.11 1.62 -3.11
N GLU A 26 5.09 2.34 -2.57
CA GLU A 26 5.35 2.37 -1.12
C GLU A 26 4.19 3.01 -0.35
N GLU A 27 3.60 4.09 -0.88
CA GLU A 27 2.39 4.69 -0.31
C GLU A 27 1.21 3.70 -0.32
N ILE A 28 0.96 3.02 -1.44
CA ILE A 28 -0.12 2.00 -1.50
C ILE A 28 0.12 0.88 -0.49
N LYS A 29 1.37 0.43 -0.31
CA LYS A 29 1.70 -0.57 0.71
C LYS A 29 1.39 -0.06 2.11
N ALA A 30 1.70 1.20 2.41
CA ALA A 30 1.39 1.80 3.69
C ALA A 30 -0.13 1.86 3.92
N TYR A 31 -0.89 2.38 2.96
CA TYR A 31 -2.36 2.46 3.04
C TYR A 31 -3.05 1.09 3.15
N ALA A 32 -2.44 0.04 2.60
CA ALA A 32 -2.96 -1.32 2.71
C ALA A 32 -2.87 -1.89 4.15
N LYS A 33 -2.09 -1.29 5.05
CA LYS A 33 -2.04 -1.70 6.46
C LYS A 33 -3.29 -1.26 7.21
N MET A 34 -3.78 -2.13 8.09
CA MET A 34 -4.82 -1.78 9.06
C MET A 34 -4.24 -1.70 10.48
N TYR A 35 -3.19 -2.46 10.75
CA TYR A 35 -2.48 -2.48 12.02
C TYR A 35 -0.98 -2.26 11.81
N GLU A 36 -0.30 -1.75 12.83
CA GLU A 36 1.13 -1.40 12.87
C GLU A 36 2.03 -2.55 12.40
N HIS A 37 1.71 -3.79 12.82
CA HIS A 37 2.51 -4.97 12.51
C HIS A 37 2.04 -5.74 11.26
N ASP A 38 1.05 -5.23 10.53
CA ASP A 38 0.68 -5.82 9.23
C ASP A 38 1.90 -5.77 8.28
N LYS A 39 2.25 -6.93 7.72
CA LYS A 39 3.35 -7.05 6.74
C LYS A 39 2.76 -7.01 5.33
N VAL A 40 3.09 -5.97 4.58
CA VAL A 40 2.63 -5.81 3.20
C VAL A 40 3.77 -6.10 2.23
N THR A 41 3.55 -7.04 1.33
CA THR A 41 4.53 -7.47 0.32
C THR A 41 3.96 -7.27 -1.08
N LEU A 42 4.75 -6.71 -1.99
CA LEU A 42 4.42 -6.67 -3.41
C LEU A 42 4.66 -8.04 -4.02
N ILE A 43 3.59 -8.72 -4.45
CA ILE A 43 3.67 -10.05 -5.07
C ILE A 43 3.81 -9.93 -6.59
N ASN A 44 3.16 -8.93 -7.20
CA ASN A 44 3.19 -8.76 -8.64
C ASN A 44 3.01 -7.30 -9.04
N LEU A 45 3.70 -6.89 -10.10
CA LEU A 45 3.52 -5.61 -10.76
C LEU A 45 3.46 -5.86 -12.26
N LYS A 46 2.27 -5.74 -12.84
CA LYS A 46 2.08 -5.92 -14.29
C LYS A 46 1.82 -4.59 -14.95
N LYS A 47 2.65 -4.26 -15.93
CA LYS A 47 2.37 -3.15 -16.85
C LYS A 47 1.42 -3.63 -17.94
N SER A 48 0.29 -2.94 -18.08
CA SER A 48 -0.66 -3.08 -19.18
C SER A 48 -0.53 -1.87 -20.09
N HIS A 49 -0.37 -2.11 -21.39
CA HIS A 49 -0.27 -1.01 -22.35
C HIS A 49 -1.68 -0.53 -22.69
N SER A 50 -2.03 0.69 -22.28
CA SER A 50 -3.16 1.40 -22.87
C SER A 50 -2.72 1.92 -24.23
N SER A 51 -3.43 1.55 -25.29
CA SER A 51 -3.18 2.02 -26.66
C SER A 51 -3.82 3.38 -26.94
N VAL A 52 -4.50 3.98 -25.95
CA VAL A 52 -5.42 5.11 -26.18
C VAL A 52 -4.88 6.44 -25.61
N LEU A 53 -3.89 6.44 -24.71
CA LEU A 53 -3.32 7.65 -24.10
C LEU A 53 -1.82 7.45 -23.80
N ASP A 54 -1.07 8.54 -23.59
CA ASP A 54 0.33 8.56 -23.10
C ASP A 54 0.40 8.15 -21.60
N GLU A 55 -0.37 7.13 -21.24
CA GLU A 55 -0.62 6.63 -19.90
C GLU A 55 -0.25 5.15 -19.83
N GLU A 56 0.50 4.80 -18.79
CA GLU A 56 0.91 3.45 -18.49
C GLU A 56 0.03 2.93 -17.35
N ARG A 57 -0.69 1.84 -17.61
CA ARG A 57 -1.50 1.18 -16.59
C ARG A 57 -0.67 0.14 -15.87
N TYR A 58 -0.69 0.15 -14.55
CA TYR A 58 -0.07 -0.85 -13.69
C TYR A 58 -1.11 -1.56 -12.87
N ILE A 59 -1.03 -2.89 -12.83
CA ILE A 59 -1.80 -3.74 -11.92
C ILE A 59 -0.84 -4.17 -10.82
N VAL A 60 -1.08 -3.68 -9.61
CA VAL A 60 -0.29 -3.93 -8.40
C VAL A 60 -1.01 -4.97 -7.57
N LEU A 61 -0.33 -6.09 -7.29
CA LEU A 61 -0.85 -7.16 -6.43
C LEU A 61 -0.05 -7.19 -5.13
N LEU A 62 -0.74 -6.93 -4.02
CA LEU A 62 -0.17 -6.91 -2.68
C LEU A 62 -0.68 -8.11 -1.88
N GLN A 63 0.20 -8.70 -1.07
CA GLN A 63 -0.17 -9.65 -0.03
C GLN A 63 0.03 -8.99 1.33
N ILE A 64 -0.98 -9.09 2.17
CA ILE A 64 -0.94 -8.60 3.54
C ILE A 64 -0.93 -9.82 4.45
N GLU A 65 0.09 -9.93 5.29
CA GLU A 65 0.17 -10.93 6.35
C GLU A 65 -0.11 -10.27 7.69
N ARG A 66 -1.11 -10.80 8.40
CA ARG A 66 -1.53 -10.31 9.72
C ARG A 66 -1.32 -11.38 10.76
N ASP A 67 -0.54 -11.06 11.78
CA ASP A 67 -0.45 -11.88 12.98
C ASP A 67 -1.54 -11.48 13.98
N LYS A 68 -2.59 -12.28 14.11
CA LYS A 68 -3.66 -12.02 15.08
C LYS A 68 -3.20 -11.97 16.53
N GLU A 69 -2.06 -12.58 16.83
CA GLU A 69 -1.50 -12.61 18.19
C GLU A 69 -0.57 -11.42 18.45
N ASN A 70 -0.22 -10.65 17.41
CA ASN A 70 0.68 -9.51 17.50
C ASN A 70 0.30 -8.42 16.48
N LEU A 71 -0.87 -7.82 16.66
CA LEU A 71 -1.38 -6.78 15.75
C LEU A 71 -0.61 -5.46 15.84
N GLY A 72 -0.15 -5.09 17.05
CA GLY A 72 0.30 -3.72 17.33
C GLY A 72 -0.87 -2.75 17.42
N ARG A 73 -0.62 -1.44 17.24
CA ARG A 73 -1.68 -0.42 17.22
C ARG A 73 -2.52 -0.51 15.95
N LYS A 74 -3.81 -0.19 16.07
CA LYS A 74 -4.71 -0.01 14.92
C LYS A 74 -4.57 1.42 14.44
N TYR A 75 -4.44 1.64 13.14
CA TYR A 75 -4.48 2.98 12.57
C TYR A 75 -5.91 3.52 12.64
N GLU A 76 -6.07 4.73 13.17
CA GLU A 76 -7.34 5.45 13.22
C GLU A 76 -7.49 6.37 12.02
N TYR A 77 -6.38 6.96 11.57
CA TYR A 77 -6.32 7.83 10.42
C TYR A 77 -5.39 7.26 9.34
N GLU A 78 -5.70 7.56 8.07
CA GLU A 78 -4.91 7.07 6.94
C GLU A 78 -3.53 7.76 6.92
N GLU A 79 -3.45 9.01 7.37
CA GLU A 79 -2.22 9.79 7.50
C GLU A 79 -1.20 9.11 8.41
N GLU A 80 -1.64 8.49 9.51
CA GLU A 80 -0.76 7.81 10.47
C GLU A 80 0.06 6.68 9.84
N LYS A 81 -0.45 6.09 8.76
CA LYS A 81 0.24 5.03 8.02
C LYS A 81 1.47 5.55 7.28
N ILE A 82 1.53 6.86 7.02
CA ILE A 82 2.61 7.54 6.31
C ILE A 82 3.49 8.32 7.29
N VAL A 83 2.89 9.13 8.17
CA VAL A 83 3.62 10.07 9.03
C VAL A 83 3.88 9.55 10.45
N GLY A 84 3.32 8.39 10.81
CA GLY A 84 3.38 7.82 12.16
C GLY A 84 2.14 8.17 13.00
N PHE A 85 1.96 7.45 14.11
CA PHE A 85 0.85 7.70 15.04
C PHE A 85 0.94 9.10 15.61
N PHE A 86 -0.20 9.80 15.66
CA PHE A 86 -0.27 11.05 16.40
C PHE A 86 -0.11 10.73 17.89
N GLU A 87 0.64 11.56 18.60
CA GLU A 87 0.66 11.47 20.06
C GLU A 87 -0.76 11.83 20.53
N ASP A 88 -1.36 10.97 21.35
CA ASP A 88 -2.52 11.38 22.11
C ASP A 88 -2.07 12.60 22.93
N GLU A 89 -2.61 13.78 22.62
CA GLU A 89 -2.52 14.91 23.54
C GLU A 89 -3.22 14.46 24.82
N GLU A 90 -2.45 13.89 25.77
CA GLU A 90 -2.91 13.67 27.13
C GLU A 90 -3.31 15.04 27.69
N GLU A 91 -4.63 15.27 27.80
CA GLU A 91 -5.23 16.44 28.44
C GLU A 91 -5.19 16.34 29.98
#